data_AF-A0A932F0D7-F1
#
_entry.id   AF-A0A932F0D7-F1
#
_cell.length_a   1.000
_cell.length_b   1.000
_cell.length_c   1.000
_cell.angle_alpha   90.00
_cell.angle_beta   90.00
_cell.angle_gamma   90.00
#
_symmetry.space_group_name_H-M   'P 1'
#
loop_
_entity.id
_entity.type
_entity.pdbx_description
1 polymer ?
#
loop_
_entity_poly.entity_id
_entity_poly.type
_entity_poly.pdbx_seq_one_letter_code
_entity_poly.pdbx_strand_id
1 'polypeptide(L)'
;MSLVRWWSGLVLAFALLAVLRIYLPLPFAIEVIIFSIYTLGCSFLLGRVGFISFGQPAYLAIGAYATAFYLFYFGNNPYIGILIGIAAGIVGSLLVGPLLVRLRGDYFALVNLALAVIIYYLMQKVLADITHGDNGLWYLTNMSSTPVLDLTRPDQFFIFAFIVAFAIWVFFKYLDDSIYGACCLAVKVNEDKLRFLGYDNFKVRLTAFVIANTTTALAGALYAVYLGFVSPEITSPARAADPVVVTILGGAGTLYGPIVGAIVYTGMKDVVSKVIGNWELIVGFTLVFIMLAGEKGIWGSLEPRLNRLMDRMTGKRSDEVGQ
;
A
#
# COMPACT_ATOMS: atom_id res chain seq x y z
N MET A 1 -6.93 2.03 -28.41
CA MET A 1 -7.74 1.28 -27.41
C MET A 1 -8.58 2.28 -26.64
N SER A 2 -9.90 2.12 -26.64
CA SER A 2 -10.85 3.16 -26.22
C SER A 2 -10.63 3.58 -24.76
N LEU A 3 -10.68 4.89 -24.51
CA LEU A 3 -10.66 5.51 -23.17
C LEU A 3 -11.65 4.79 -22.22
N VAL A 4 -12.77 4.29 -22.75
CA VAL A 4 -13.78 3.51 -22.02
C VAL A 4 -13.25 2.17 -21.49
N ARG A 5 -12.48 1.40 -22.28
CA ARG A 5 -11.80 0.16 -21.79
C ARG A 5 -10.67 0.49 -20.82
N TRP A 6 -10.10 1.69 -20.95
CA TRP A 6 -9.06 2.20 -20.07
C TRP A 6 -9.64 2.50 -18.68
N TRP A 7 -10.78 3.17 -18.55
CA TRP A 7 -11.42 3.43 -17.25
C TRP A 7 -12.21 2.24 -16.67
N SER A 8 -12.74 1.34 -17.51
CA SER A 8 -13.65 0.27 -17.06
C SER A 8 -13.06 -0.66 -16.00
N GLY A 9 -11.76 -0.97 -16.04
CA GLY A 9 -11.12 -1.83 -15.03
C GLY A 9 -11.07 -1.19 -13.63
N LEU A 10 -10.81 0.12 -13.56
CA LEU A 10 -10.81 0.86 -12.29
C LEU A 10 -12.21 1.00 -11.73
N VAL A 11 -13.17 1.38 -12.59
CA VAL A 11 -14.57 1.51 -12.19
C VAL A 11 -15.12 0.16 -11.74
N LEU A 12 -14.77 -0.94 -12.41
CA LEU A 12 -15.25 -2.27 -12.06
C LEU A 12 -14.61 -2.81 -10.77
N ALA A 13 -13.32 -2.55 -10.52
CA ALA A 13 -12.67 -2.92 -9.25
C ALA A 13 -13.26 -2.15 -8.05
N PHE A 14 -13.49 -0.85 -8.20
CA PHE A 14 -14.09 -0.03 -7.15
C PHE A 14 -15.59 -0.29 -6.99
N ALA A 15 -16.31 -0.54 -8.09
CA ALA A 15 -17.71 -0.99 -8.02
C ALA A 15 -17.80 -2.36 -7.33
N LEU A 16 -16.88 -3.28 -7.61
CA LEU A 16 -16.82 -4.57 -6.92
C LEU A 16 -16.58 -4.37 -5.42
N LEU A 17 -15.64 -3.52 -5.01
CA LEU A 17 -15.43 -3.18 -3.59
C LEU A 17 -16.67 -2.54 -2.94
N ALA A 18 -17.36 -1.66 -3.66
CA ALA A 18 -18.60 -1.04 -3.19
C ALA A 18 -19.75 -2.06 -3.06
N VAL A 19 -19.83 -3.06 -3.94
CA VAL A 19 -20.78 -4.17 -3.84
C VAL A 19 -20.38 -5.11 -2.70
N LEU A 20 -19.08 -5.36 -2.52
CA LEU A 20 -18.56 -6.21 -1.44
C LEU A 20 -18.90 -5.64 -0.07
N ARG A 21 -18.97 -4.30 0.07
CA ARG A 21 -19.45 -3.60 1.28
C ARG A 21 -20.85 -4.05 1.70
N ILE A 22 -21.74 -4.39 0.76
CA ILE A 22 -23.12 -4.80 1.09
C ILE A 22 -23.13 -6.12 1.87
N TYR A 23 -22.14 -6.98 1.63
CA TYR A 23 -22.04 -8.32 2.22
C TYR A 23 -21.03 -8.42 3.37
N LEU A 24 -20.09 -7.47 3.48
CA LEU A 24 -19.00 -7.50 4.45
C LEU A 24 -19.20 -6.52 5.61
N PRO A 25 -18.74 -6.85 6.82
CA PRO A 25 -18.77 -5.93 7.95
C PRO A 25 -17.91 -4.69 7.66
N LEU A 26 -18.41 -3.52 8.06
CA LEU A 26 -17.79 -2.23 7.77
C LEU A 26 -16.33 -2.09 8.24
N PRO A 27 -15.94 -2.58 9.44
CA PRO A 27 -14.54 -2.55 9.87
C PRO A 27 -13.59 -3.32 8.94
N PHE A 28 -14.04 -4.47 8.44
CA PHE A 28 -13.25 -5.28 7.52
C PHE A 28 -13.02 -4.56 6.19
N ALA A 29 -14.06 -3.91 5.66
CA ALA A 29 -13.95 -3.17 4.41
C ALA A 29 -12.97 -1.99 4.52
N ILE A 30 -12.97 -1.28 5.66
CA ILE A 30 -12.02 -0.19 5.93
C ILE A 30 -10.59 -0.73 6.05
N GLU A 31 -10.38 -1.82 6.80
CA GLU A 31 -9.05 -2.46 6.93
C GLU A 31 -8.51 -2.88 5.56
N VAL A 32 -9.34 -3.49 4.71
CA VAL A 32 -8.96 -3.84 3.35
C VAL A 32 -8.55 -2.62 2.52
N ILE A 33 -9.30 -1.52 2.57
CA ILE A 33 -8.96 -0.30 1.81
C ILE A 33 -7.61 0.27 2.27
N ILE A 34 -7.44 0.45 3.58
CA ILE A 34 -6.20 1.01 4.16
C ILE A 34 -5.00 0.12 3.80
N PHE A 35 -5.16 -1.20 3.95
CA PHE A 35 -4.10 -2.15 3.69
C PHE A 35 -3.79 -2.29 2.19
N SER A 36 -4.79 -2.10 1.33
CA SER A 36 -4.59 -2.01 -0.13
C SER A 36 -3.77 -0.78 -0.50
N ILE A 37 -4.03 0.40 0.11
CA ILE A 37 -3.22 1.61 -0.12
C ILE A 37 -1.79 1.39 0.38
N TYR A 38 -1.65 0.80 1.57
CA TYR A 38 -0.36 0.46 2.17
C TYR A 38 0.49 -0.42 1.24
N THR A 39 -0.11 -1.46 0.68
CA THR A 39 0.55 -2.44 -0.18
C THR A 39 0.73 -1.96 -1.62
N LEU A 40 -0.06 -0.99 -2.08
CA LEU A 40 0.12 -0.36 -3.40
C LEU A 40 1.49 0.32 -3.53
N GLY A 41 1.93 1.06 -2.50
CA GLY A 41 3.27 1.66 -2.47
C GLY A 41 4.37 0.59 -2.55
N CYS A 42 4.22 -0.50 -1.81
CA CYS A 42 5.14 -1.64 -1.85
C CYS A 42 5.16 -2.33 -3.22
N SER A 43 3.99 -2.56 -3.81
CA SER A 43 3.83 -3.18 -5.14
C SER A 43 4.45 -2.34 -6.24
N PHE A 44 4.35 -1.02 -6.15
CA PHE A 44 5.00 -0.13 -7.11
C PHE A 44 6.53 -0.26 -7.07
N LEU A 45 7.14 -0.28 -5.89
CA LEU A 45 8.59 -0.46 -5.75
C LEU A 45 9.06 -1.83 -6.25
N LEU A 46 8.36 -2.90 -5.85
CA LEU A 46 8.73 -4.26 -6.23
C LEU A 46 8.49 -4.51 -7.74
N GLY A 47 7.36 -4.03 -8.23
CA GLY A 47 6.89 -4.23 -9.58
C GLY A 47 7.66 -3.45 -10.62
N ARG A 48 7.80 -2.13 -10.41
CA ARG A 48 8.38 -1.21 -11.40
C ARG A 48 9.88 -1.03 -11.20
N VAL A 49 10.35 -0.81 -9.98
CA VAL A 49 11.77 -0.51 -9.71
C VAL A 49 12.59 -1.76 -9.40
N GLY A 50 11.95 -2.83 -8.91
CA GLY A 50 12.61 -4.07 -8.51
C GLY A 50 13.13 -4.07 -7.07
N PHE A 51 12.66 -3.14 -6.24
CA PHE A 51 13.06 -3.04 -4.84
C PHE A 51 12.10 -3.78 -3.92
N ILE A 52 12.62 -4.74 -3.16
CA ILE A 52 11.89 -5.39 -2.08
C ILE A 52 12.01 -4.51 -0.83
N SER A 53 10.90 -3.88 -0.42
CA SER A 53 10.88 -2.92 0.68
C SER A 53 10.28 -3.56 1.95
N PHE A 54 11.13 -4.12 2.82
CA PHE A 54 10.71 -4.55 4.17
C PHE A 54 10.59 -3.38 5.16
N GLY A 55 10.96 -2.16 4.75
CA GLY A 55 10.87 -0.95 5.58
C GLY A 55 9.52 -0.25 5.53
N GLN A 56 8.53 -0.76 4.79
CA GLN A 56 7.21 -0.12 4.68
C GLN A 56 6.50 0.15 6.02
N PRO A 57 6.60 -0.71 7.06
CA PRO A 57 6.02 -0.38 8.35
C PRO A 57 6.63 0.88 8.96
N ALA A 58 7.92 1.15 8.71
CA ALA A 58 8.58 2.36 9.20
C ALA A 58 7.93 3.63 8.63
N TYR A 59 7.63 3.64 7.33
CA TYR A 59 6.95 4.77 6.68
C TYR A 59 5.47 4.86 7.06
N LEU A 60 4.81 3.72 7.29
CA LEU A 60 3.49 3.66 7.90
C LEU A 60 3.49 4.33 9.28
N ALA A 61 4.48 4.05 10.13
CA ALA A 61 4.65 4.72 11.43
C ALA A 61 4.80 6.22 11.28
N ILE A 62 5.68 6.67 10.39
CA ILE A 62 5.96 8.10 10.23
C ILE A 62 4.65 8.86 9.95
N GLY A 63 3.81 8.33 9.05
CA GLY A 63 2.49 8.91 8.77
C GLY A 63 1.51 8.80 9.94
N ALA A 64 1.45 7.64 10.59
CA ALA A 64 0.55 7.38 11.72
C ALA A 64 0.90 8.25 12.95
N TYR A 65 2.16 8.27 13.36
CA TYR A 65 2.64 9.06 14.50
C TYR A 65 2.60 10.56 14.24
N ALA A 66 2.91 11.03 13.03
CA ALA A 66 2.77 12.46 12.72
C ALA A 66 1.31 12.91 12.82
N THR A 67 0.38 12.08 12.35
CA THR A 67 -1.07 12.31 12.50
C THR A 67 -1.49 12.28 13.97
N ALA A 68 -1.03 11.28 14.72
CA ALA A 68 -1.31 11.11 16.15
C ALA A 68 -0.78 12.28 16.99
N PHE A 69 0.44 12.75 16.74
CA PHE A 69 1.01 13.89 17.46
C PHE A 69 0.20 15.16 17.24
N TYR A 70 -0.25 15.41 16.00
CA TYR A 70 -1.14 16.53 15.74
C TYR A 70 -2.46 16.41 16.50
N LEU A 71 -3.11 15.24 16.44
CA LEU A 71 -4.43 15.00 17.04
C LEU A 71 -4.42 14.91 18.57
N PHE A 72 -3.29 14.54 19.16
CA PHE A 72 -3.13 14.42 20.59
C PHE A 72 -2.72 15.75 21.24
N TYR A 73 -1.78 16.49 20.64
CA TYR A 73 -1.18 17.67 21.27
C TYR A 73 -1.67 19.02 20.74
N PHE A 74 -1.98 19.14 19.45
CA PHE A 74 -2.08 20.45 18.80
C PHE A 74 -3.50 20.80 18.33
N GLY A 75 -4.24 19.85 17.76
CA GLY A 75 -5.52 20.18 17.13
C GLY A 75 -6.45 18.99 16.97
N ASN A 76 -7.69 19.28 16.60
CA ASN A 76 -8.78 18.30 16.64
C ASN A 76 -9.27 17.89 15.24
N ASN A 77 -8.71 18.48 14.18
CA ASN A 77 -9.19 18.30 12.81
C ASN A 77 -8.49 17.13 12.10
N PRO A 78 -9.16 15.99 11.84
CA PRO A 78 -8.56 14.82 11.23
C PRO A 78 -8.03 15.03 9.80
N TYR A 79 -8.59 15.96 9.02
CA TYR A 79 -8.05 16.25 7.68
C TYR A 79 -6.64 16.87 7.75
N ILE A 80 -6.44 17.78 8.69
CA ILE A 80 -5.12 18.41 8.91
C ILE A 80 -4.13 17.35 9.40
N GLY A 81 -4.58 16.45 10.29
CA GLY A 81 -3.79 15.30 10.71
C GLY A 81 -3.31 14.46 9.54
N ILE A 82 -4.21 14.12 8.60
CA ILE A 82 -3.85 13.34 7.40
C ILE A 82 -2.84 14.08 6.53
N LEU A 83 -3.02 15.39 6.31
CA LEU A 83 -2.08 16.19 5.52
C LEU A 83 -0.69 16.25 6.18
N ILE A 84 -0.63 16.36 7.51
CA ILE A 84 0.62 16.31 8.28
C ILE A 84 1.27 14.93 8.14
N GLY A 85 0.48 13.84 8.19
CA GLY A 85 0.97 12.49 7.94
C GLY A 85 1.59 12.31 6.55
N ILE A 86 0.94 12.85 5.51
CA ILE A 86 1.48 12.85 4.14
C ILE A 86 2.80 13.65 4.09
N ALA A 87 2.81 14.86 4.66
CA ALA A 87 3.99 15.72 4.68
C ALA A 87 5.17 15.06 5.41
N ALA A 88 4.91 14.42 6.54
CA ALA A 88 5.91 13.65 7.28
C ALA A 88 6.43 12.46 6.45
N GLY A 89 5.57 11.78 5.70
CA GLY A 89 5.96 10.74 4.75
C GLY A 89 6.90 11.24 3.66
N ILE A 90 6.61 12.40 3.07
CA ILE A 90 7.48 13.04 2.05
C ILE A 90 8.83 13.39 2.67
N VAL A 91 8.84 14.07 3.81
CA VAL A 91 10.06 14.48 4.51
C VAL A 91 10.89 13.26 4.91
N GLY A 92 10.28 12.26 5.57
CA GLY A 92 10.96 11.03 5.98
C GLY A 92 11.57 10.28 4.79
N SER A 93 10.84 10.20 3.68
CA SER A 93 11.32 9.53 2.47
C SER A 93 12.44 10.31 1.77
N LEU A 94 12.41 11.64 1.80
CA LEU A 94 13.48 12.49 1.26
C LEU A 94 14.74 12.49 2.12
N LEU A 95 14.60 12.33 3.43
CA LEU A 95 15.73 12.22 4.35
C LEU A 95 16.46 10.88 4.19
N VAL A 96 15.70 9.78 4.14
CA VAL A 96 16.29 8.43 4.13
C VAL A 96 16.51 7.90 2.71
N GLY A 97 15.70 8.30 1.75
CA GLY A 97 15.74 7.85 0.36
C GLY A 97 17.10 8.01 -0.32
N PRO A 98 17.82 9.15 -0.20
CA PRO A 98 19.13 9.33 -0.81
C PRO A 98 20.18 8.32 -0.35
N LEU A 99 20.06 7.80 0.88
CA LEU A 99 20.92 6.75 1.42
C LEU A 99 20.50 5.38 0.88
N LEU A 100 19.22 5.05 0.99
CA LEU A 100 18.71 3.72 0.65
C LEU A 100 18.80 3.42 -0.85
N VAL A 101 18.47 4.39 -1.70
CA VAL A 101 18.39 4.20 -3.16
C VAL A 101 19.75 3.90 -3.80
N ARG A 102 20.85 4.18 -3.11
CA ARG A 102 22.22 3.84 -3.56
C ARG A 102 22.55 2.37 -3.35
N LEU A 103 21.82 1.68 -2.47
CA LEU A 103 22.01 0.26 -2.18
C LEU A 103 21.42 -0.59 -3.30
N ARG A 104 22.05 -1.74 -3.57
CA ARG A 104 21.66 -2.66 -4.64
C ARG A 104 21.08 -3.94 -4.06
N GLY A 105 20.00 -4.44 -4.67
CA GLY A 105 19.40 -5.75 -4.39
C GLY A 105 19.10 -5.96 -2.91
N ASP A 106 19.62 -7.05 -2.35
CA ASP A 106 19.31 -7.49 -0.99
C ASP A 106 19.81 -6.52 0.09
N TYR A 107 20.88 -5.77 -0.18
CA TYR A 107 21.37 -4.74 0.75
C TYR A 107 20.32 -3.66 0.99
N PHE A 108 19.57 -3.27 -0.04
CA PHE A 108 18.45 -2.34 0.12
C PHE A 108 17.40 -2.92 1.07
N ALA A 109 17.04 -4.19 0.87
CA ALA A 109 16.02 -4.86 1.68
C ALA A 109 16.44 -4.96 3.15
N LEU A 110 17.68 -5.34 3.43
CA LEU A 110 18.23 -5.49 4.78
C LEU A 110 18.35 -4.15 5.53
N VAL A 111 18.88 -3.11 4.88
CA VAL A 111 19.02 -1.79 5.52
C VAL A 111 17.65 -1.14 5.74
N ASN A 112 16.72 -1.34 4.81
CA ASN A 112 15.36 -0.82 4.96
C ASN A 112 14.55 -1.59 6.03
N LEU A 113 14.80 -2.90 6.22
CA LEU A 113 14.27 -3.64 7.38
C LEU A 113 14.86 -3.09 8.69
N ALA A 114 16.17 -2.83 8.73
CA ALA A 114 16.81 -2.24 9.90
C ALA A 114 16.20 -0.87 10.24
N LEU A 115 15.84 -0.06 9.24
CA LEU A 115 15.11 1.19 9.46
C LEU A 115 13.76 0.99 10.16
N ALA A 116 12.99 -0.03 9.78
CA ALA A 116 11.73 -0.37 10.47
C ALA A 116 11.98 -0.72 11.94
N VAL A 117 13.01 -1.53 12.21
CA VAL A 117 13.40 -1.89 13.58
C VAL A 117 13.85 -0.66 14.39
N ILE A 118 14.62 0.24 13.78
CA ILE A 118 15.06 1.48 14.41
C ILE A 118 13.85 2.35 14.76
N ILE A 119 12.92 2.56 13.83
CA ILE A 119 11.72 3.37 14.06
C ILE A 119 10.83 2.74 15.15
N TYR A 120 10.69 1.42 15.16
CA TYR A 120 9.99 0.70 16.20
C TYR A 120 10.57 1.00 17.60
N TYR A 121 11.87 0.78 17.81
CA TYR A 121 12.50 1.02 19.10
C TYR A 121 12.61 2.51 19.46
N LEU A 122 12.71 3.38 18.45
CA LEU A 122 12.66 4.83 18.64
C LEU A 122 11.33 5.23 19.26
N MET A 123 10.21 4.77 18.70
CA MET A 123 8.87 5.08 19.20
C MET A 123 8.55 4.36 20.52
N GLN A 124 9.04 3.14 20.70
CA GLN A 124 8.76 2.35 21.90
C GLN A 124 9.54 2.83 23.13
N LYS A 125 10.84 3.11 22.99
CA LYS A 125 11.75 3.35 24.12
C LYS A 125 12.30 4.77 24.18
N VAL A 126 12.85 5.25 23.07
CA VAL A 126 13.60 6.53 23.07
C VAL A 126 12.67 7.72 23.19
N LEU A 127 11.54 7.68 22.49
CA LEU A 127 10.50 8.71 22.51
C LEU A 127 9.37 8.36 23.48
N ALA A 128 9.56 7.40 24.39
CA ALA A 128 8.51 6.91 25.29
C ALA A 128 7.85 8.04 26.11
N ASP A 129 8.60 9.07 26.48
CA ASP A 129 8.08 10.24 27.21
C ASP A 129 7.04 11.04 26.39
N ILE A 130 7.12 10.97 25.06
CA ILE A 130 6.22 11.69 24.13
C ILE A 130 5.19 10.73 23.54
N THR A 131 5.60 9.56 23.06
CA THR A 131 4.70 8.57 22.43
C THR A 131 3.90 7.75 23.43
N HIS A 132 4.23 7.84 24.73
CA HIS A 132 3.74 6.96 25.80
C HIS A 132 4.12 5.48 25.59
N GLY A 133 5.12 5.21 24.74
CA GLY A 133 5.69 3.87 24.50
C GLY A 133 4.61 2.84 24.13
N ASP A 134 4.61 1.70 24.82
CA ASP A 134 3.67 0.59 24.59
C ASP A 134 2.20 0.95 24.90
N ASN A 135 1.96 1.96 25.74
CA ASN A 135 0.59 2.42 26.00
C ASN A 135 -0.02 3.13 24.79
N GLY A 136 0.82 3.70 23.93
CA GLY A 136 0.41 4.43 22.74
C GLY A 136 -0.33 5.75 23.03
N LEU A 137 -0.65 6.46 21.95
CA LEU A 137 -1.38 7.72 21.99
C LEU A 137 -2.86 7.47 21.70
N TRP A 138 -3.73 7.86 22.63
CA TRP A 138 -5.19 7.73 22.50
C TRP A 138 -5.82 9.11 22.35
N TYR A 139 -6.44 9.38 21.21
CA TYR A 139 -6.98 10.72 20.87
C TYR A 139 -8.34 10.65 20.17
N LEU A 140 -9.01 9.49 20.18
CA LEU A 140 -10.33 9.30 19.59
C LEU A 140 -11.36 10.33 20.09
N THR A 141 -11.32 10.68 21.38
CA THR A 141 -12.22 11.68 21.99
C THR A 141 -11.87 13.13 21.66
N ASN A 142 -10.64 13.39 21.20
CA ASN A 142 -10.19 14.74 20.86
C ASN A 142 -10.57 15.13 19.43
N MET A 143 -10.95 14.16 18.59
CA MET A 143 -11.34 14.44 17.20
C MET A 143 -12.70 15.14 17.14
N SER A 144 -12.71 16.32 16.53
CA SER A 144 -13.93 17.09 16.30
C SER A 144 -14.60 16.68 14.99
N SER A 145 -15.93 16.68 14.97
CA SER A 145 -16.69 16.49 13.74
C SER A 145 -16.28 17.50 12.65
N THR A 146 -16.06 16.98 11.45
CA THR A 146 -15.60 17.76 10.31
C THR A 146 -16.76 18.22 9.40
N PRO A 147 -16.66 19.41 8.78
CA PRO A 147 -17.80 20.04 8.08
C PRO A 147 -18.21 19.43 6.74
N VAL A 148 -17.38 18.58 6.11
CA VAL A 148 -17.70 17.92 4.82
C VAL A 148 -18.12 16.47 5.03
N LEU A 149 -17.22 15.65 5.61
CA LEU A 149 -17.48 14.30 6.07
C LEU A 149 -16.95 14.18 7.48
N ASP A 150 -17.79 13.80 8.44
CA ASP A 150 -17.42 13.54 9.82
C ASP A 150 -16.62 12.23 9.91
N LEU A 151 -15.30 12.38 10.01
CA LEU A 151 -14.36 11.26 10.05
C LEU A 151 -14.44 10.46 11.37
N THR A 152 -15.13 10.98 12.39
CA THR A 152 -15.40 10.27 13.64
C THR A 152 -16.46 9.18 13.44
N ARG A 153 -17.29 9.29 12.39
CA ARG A 153 -18.32 8.28 12.06
C ARG A 153 -17.75 7.23 11.09
N PRO A 154 -17.78 5.93 11.43
CA PRO A 154 -17.22 4.88 10.58
C PRO A 154 -17.77 4.83 9.15
N ASP A 155 -19.07 5.10 8.96
CA ASP A 155 -19.71 5.13 7.63
C ASP A 155 -19.14 6.23 6.73
N GLN A 156 -18.93 7.42 7.29
CA GLN A 156 -18.42 8.58 6.55
C GLN A 156 -16.91 8.48 6.35
N PHE A 157 -16.19 7.91 7.32
CA PHE A 157 -14.80 7.53 7.17
C PHE A 157 -14.60 6.56 6.00
N PHE A 158 -15.46 5.53 5.87
CA PHE A 158 -15.38 4.60 4.75
C PHE A 158 -15.52 5.31 3.39
N ILE A 159 -16.50 6.21 3.25
CA ILE A 159 -16.71 6.98 2.01
C ILE A 159 -15.47 7.82 1.70
N PHE A 160 -14.92 8.50 2.71
CA PHE A 160 -13.69 9.29 2.55
C PHE A 160 -12.50 8.42 2.14
N ALA A 161 -12.23 7.33 2.85
CA ALA A 161 -11.15 6.40 2.54
C ALA A 161 -11.29 5.78 1.14
N PHE A 162 -12.53 5.49 0.72
CA PHE A 162 -12.83 4.98 -0.61
C PHE A 162 -12.54 6.02 -1.72
N ILE A 163 -12.89 7.29 -1.50
CA ILE A 163 -12.58 8.38 -2.44
C ILE A 163 -11.06 8.59 -2.51
N VAL A 164 -10.37 8.60 -1.37
CA VAL A 164 -8.91 8.73 -1.30
C VAL A 164 -8.24 7.57 -2.01
N ALA A 165 -8.68 6.33 -1.75
CA ALA A 165 -8.24 5.16 -2.50
C ALA A 165 -8.44 5.41 -4.00
N PHE A 166 -9.66 5.69 -4.46
CA PHE A 166 -9.92 5.89 -5.88
C PHE A 166 -8.99 6.92 -6.53
N ALA A 167 -8.75 8.05 -5.87
CA ALA A 167 -7.80 9.08 -6.33
C ALA A 167 -6.37 8.54 -6.45
N ILE A 168 -5.88 7.78 -5.47
CA ILE A 168 -4.54 7.17 -5.50
C ILE A 168 -4.42 6.15 -6.63
N TRP A 169 -5.43 5.29 -6.85
CA TRP A 169 -5.38 4.31 -7.95
C TRP A 169 -5.38 4.98 -9.32
N VAL A 170 -6.12 6.08 -9.49
CA VAL A 170 -6.07 6.91 -10.69
C VAL A 170 -4.68 7.52 -10.87
N PHE A 171 -4.07 8.02 -9.79
CA PHE A 171 -2.73 8.58 -9.81
C PHE A 171 -1.66 7.54 -10.22
N PHE A 172 -1.66 6.36 -9.60
CA PHE A 172 -0.70 5.29 -9.95
C PHE A 172 -0.89 4.77 -11.36
N LYS A 173 -2.13 4.71 -11.85
CA LYS A 173 -2.39 4.35 -13.24
C LYS A 173 -1.82 5.37 -14.22
N TYR A 174 -2.05 6.65 -13.96
CA TYR A 174 -1.48 7.72 -14.78
C TYR A 174 0.05 7.69 -14.77
N LEU A 175 0.62 7.44 -13.58
CA LEU A 175 2.06 7.33 -13.41
C LEU A 175 2.65 6.14 -14.19
N ASP A 176 1.96 5.00 -14.19
CA ASP A 176 2.35 3.78 -14.90
C ASP A 176 2.35 3.95 -16.43
N ASP A 177 1.40 4.73 -16.97
CA ASP A 177 1.29 5.03 -18.41
C ASP A 177 2.21 6.18 -18.85
N SER A 178 2.79 6.91 -17.91
CA SER A 178 3.71 8.01 -18.20
C SER A 178 5.12 7.52 -18.57
N ILE A 179 5.92 8.40 -19.18
CA ILE A 179 7.35 8.16 -19.46
C ILE A 179 8.09 7.77 -18.18
N TYR A 180 7.70 8.34 -17.04
CA TYR A 180 8.30 8.04 -15.75
C TYR A 180 8.09 6.58 -15.32
N GLY A 181 6.90 6.02 -15.54
CA GLY A 181 6.61 4.60 -15.30
C GLY A 181 7.46 3.68 -16.18
N ALA A 182 7.68 4.07 -17.45
CA ALA A 182 8.57 3.36 -18.36
C ALA A 182 10.04 3.46 -17.92
N CYS A 183 10.51 4.62 -17.45
CA CYS A 183 11.84 4.79 -16.87
C CYS A 183 12.03 3.91 -15.63
N CYS A 184 11.03 3.82 -14.74
CA CYS A 184 11.09 2.95 -13.57
C CYS A 184 11.28 1.49 -13.98
N LEU A 185 10.48 1.02 -14.95
CA LEU A 185 10.61 -0.35 -15.48
C LEU A 185 11.98 -0.58 -16.15
N ALA A 186 12.49 0.42 -16.88
CA ALA A 186 13.80 0.34 -17.50
C ALA A 186 14.93 0.24 -16.46
N VAL A 187 14.84 0.96 -15.33
CA VAL A 187 15.77 0.83 -14.19
C VAL A 187 15.82 -0.62 -13.69
N LYS A 188 14.66 -1.29 -13.58
CA LYS A 188 14.56 -2.66 -13.09
C LYS A 188 15.19 -3.67 -14.05
N VAL A 189 15.01 -3.48 -15.36
CA VAL A 189 15.49 -4.42 -16.38
C VAL A 189 16.98 -4.24 -16.66
N ASN A 190 17.43 -3.00 -16.87
CA ASN A 190 18.83 -2.70 -17.15
C ASN A 190 19.16 -1.24 -16.85
N GLU A 191 19.84 -1.02 -15.71
CA GLU A 191 20.30 0.30 -15.26
C GLU A 191 21.23 1.00 -16.26
N ASP A 192 22.12 0.25 -16.91
CA ASP A 192 23.12 0.83 -17.81
C ASP A 192 22.47 1.35 -19.09
N LYS A 193 21.49 0.62 -19.64
CA LYS A 193 20.71 1.07 -20.80
C LYS A 193 19.97 2.38 -20.54
N LEU A 194 19.37 2.53 -19.35
CA LEU A 194 18.68 3.77 -19.01
C LEU A 194 19.66 4.95 -18.89
N ARG A 195 20.86 4.69 -18.37
CA ARG A 195 21.93 5.68 -18.29
C ARG A 195 22.43 6.11 -19.68
N PHE A 196 22.52 5.20 -20.64
CA PHE A 196 22.85 5.53 -22.04
C PHE A 196 21.79 6.41 -22.71
N LEU A 197 20.53 6.33 -22.29
CA LEU A 197 19.45 7.21 -22.76
C LEU A 197 19.49 8.60 -22.11
N GLY A 198 20.47 8.88 -21.24
CA GLY A 198 20.66 10.18 -20.59
C GLY A 198 19.87 10.40 -19.30
N TYR A 199 19.18 9.36 -18.81
CA TYR A 199 18.44 9.43 -17.54
C TYR A 199 19.34 9.06 -16.35
N ASP A 200 19.12 9.74 -15.22
CA ASP A 200 19.81 9.48 -13.97
C ASP A 200 19.05 8.43 -13.14
N ASN A 201 19.64 7.24 -13.02
CA ASN A 201 19.09 6.13 -12.23
C ASN A 201 18.80 6.52 -10.78
N PHE A 202 19.63 7.36 -10.17
CA PHE A 202 19.45 7.79 -8.79
C PHE A 202 18.17 8.63 -8.64
N LYS A 203 17.94 9.59 -9.53
CA LYS A 203 16.75 10.45 -9.48
C LYS A 203 15.47 9.67 -9.73
N VAL A 204 15.47 8.76 -10.71
CA VAL A 204 14.31 7.91 -11.01
C VAL A 204 13.95 7.03 -9.81
N ARG A 205 14.94 6.39 -9.18
CA ARG A 205 14.73 5.57 -8.00
C ARG A 205 14.29 6.37 -6.78
N LEU A 206 14.89 7.55 -6.54
CA LEU A 206 14.56 8.40 -5.40
C LEU A 206 13.13 8.91 -5.47
N THR A 207 12.72 9.38 -6.65
CA THR A 207 11.33 9.80 -6.87
C THR A 207 10.35 8.63 -6.67
N ALA A 208 10.71 7.43 -7.12
CA ALA A 208 9.83 6.27 -7.00
C ALA A 208 9.69 5.83 -5.54
N PHE A 209 10.81 5.90 -4.81
CA PHE A 209 10.89 5.66 -3.38
C PHE A 209 10.03 6.64 -2.58
N VAL A 210 10.12 7.94 -2.88
CA VAL A 210 9.31 8.97 -2.23
C VAL A 210 7.83 8.77 -2.50
N ILE A 211 7.43 8.51 -3.75
CA ILE A 211 6.02 8.31 -4.11
C ILE A 211 5.43 7.09 -3.40
N ALA A 212 6.16 5.97 -3.42
CA ALA A 212 5.73 4.74 -2.77
C ALA A 212 5.55 4.92 -1.27
N ASN A 213 6.58 5.43 -0.58
CA ASN A 213 6.56 5.55 0.87
C ASN A 213 5.64 6.67 1.36
N THR A 214 5.40 7.71 0.56
CA THR A 214 4.37 8.72 0.85
C THR A 214 2.97 8.10 0.80
N THR A 215 2.72 7.20 -0.16
CA THR A 215 1.46 6.45 -0.25
C THR A 215 1.28 5.53 0.97
N THR A 216 2.36 4.90 1.41
CA THR A 216 2.41 4.09 2.63
C THR A 216 2.18 4.94 3.89
N ALA A 217 2.78 6.12 3.98
CA ALA A 217 2.54 7.06 5.09
C ALA A 217 1.09 7.57 5.12
N LEU A 218 0.49 7.81 3.95
CA LEU A 218 -0.94 8.12 3.84
C LEU A 218 -1.82 6.99 4.39
N ALA A 219 -1.51 5.73 4.08
CA ALA A 219 -2.21 4.60 4.69
C ALA A 219 -2.08 4.61 6.23
N GLY A 220 -0.89 4.96 6.75
CA GLY A 220 -0.64 5.10 8.19
C GLY A 220 -1.44 6.23 8.82
N ALA A 221 -1.56 7.36 8.14
CA ALA A 221 -2.38 8.48 8.58
C ALA A 221 -3.88 8.12 8.61
N LEU A 222 -4.38 7.42 7.59
CA LEU A 222 -5.76 6.92 7.57
C LEU A 222 -6.00 5.89 8.69
N TYR A 223 -5.04 4.99 8.93
CA TYR A 223 -5.08 4.03 10.02
C TYR A 223 -5.17 4.71 11.39
N ALA A 224 -4.35 5.73 11.61
CA ALA A 224 -4.31 6.52 12.84
C ALA A 224 -5.63 7.26 13.11
N VAL A 225 -6.27 7.82 12.06
CA VAL A 225 -7.58 8.46 12.19
C VAL A 225 -8.69 7.43 12.44
N TYR A 226 -8.67 6.31 11.71
CA TYR A 226 -9.71 5.29 11.83
C TYR A 226 -9.77 4.65 13.23
N LEU A 227 -8.62 4.26 13.77
CA LEU A 227 -8.57 3.62 15.08
C LEU A 227 -8.61 4.62 16.24
N GLY A 228 -8.22 5.88 16.01
CA GLY A 228 -8.12 6.91 17.04
C GLY A 228 -7.08 6.59 18.13
N PHE A 229 -6.19 5.63 17.87
CA PHE A 229 -5.03 5.34 18.68
C PHE A 229 -3.85 4.89 17.80
N VAL A 230 -2.63 5.12 18.27
CA VAL A 230 -1.40 4.63 17.64
C VAL A 230 -0.47 4.07 18.70
N SER A 231 0.04 2.84 18.47
CA SER A 231 1.06 2.20 19.30
C SER A 231 2.25 1.71 18.45
N PRO A 232 3.42 1.43 19.05
CA PRO A 232 4.61 0.97 18.31
C PRO A 232 4.41 -0.35 17.57
N GLU A 233 3.46 -1.18 18.01
CA GLU A 233 3.14 -2.49 17.44
C GLU A 233 2.77 -2.45 15.95
N ILE A 234 2.28 -1.31 15.43
CA ILE A 234 2.02 -1.14 13.99
C ILE A 234 3.30 -1.25 13.15
N THR A 235 4.47 -1.09 13.78
CA THR A 235 5.81 -1.20 13.19
C THR A 235 6.63 -2.36 13.70
N SER A 236 5.97 -3.29 14.38
CA SER A 236 6.59 -4.50 14.86
C SER A 236 7.43 -5.16 13.75
N PRO A 237 8.69 -5.53 14.03
CA PRO A 237 9.53 -6.23 13.07
C PRO A 237 8.90 -7.54 12.55
N ALA A 238 8.03 -8.18 13.35
CA ALA A 238 7.29 -9.36 12.92
C ALA A 238 6.37 -9.07 11.73
N ARG A 239 5.84 -7.84 11.65
CA ARG A 239 4.91 -7.38 10.60
C ARG A 239 5.62 -6.76 9.40
N ALA A 240 6.96 -6.76 9.37
CA ALA A 240 7.74 -6.19 8.27
C ALA A 240 7.57 -6.95 6.95
N ALA A 241 7.26 -8.24 7.03
CA ALA A 241 7.01 -9.07 5.85
C ALA A 241 5.61 -8.84 5.25
N ASP A 242 4.62 -8.45 6.06
CA ASP A 242 3.21 -8.29 5.67
C ASP A 242 3.00 -7.57 4.32
N PRO A 243 3.52 -6.35 4.09
CA PRO A 243 3.28 -5.63 2.83
C PRO A 243 3.87 -6.36 1.62
N VAL A 244 5.00 -7.03 1.79
CA VAL A 244 5.68 -7.80 0.74
C VAL A 244 4.89 -9.07 0.43
N VAL A 245 4.47 -9.80 1.47
CA VAL A 245 3.62 -11.00 1.39
C VAL A 245 2.35 -10.70 0.60
N VAL A 246 1.65 -9.62 0.97
CA VAL A 246 0.38 -9.23 0.33
C VAL A 246 0.58 -8.82 -1.13
N THR A 247 1.68 -8.11 -1.41
CA THR A 247 2.05 -7.72 -2.77
C THR A 247 2.32 -8.95 -3.65
N ILE A 248 3.08 -9.92 -3.15
CA ILE A 248 3.40 -11.16 -3.89
C ILE A 248 2.13 -11.99 -4.11
N LEU A 249 1.32 -12.14 -3.06
CA LEU A 249 0.06 -12.88 -3.11
C LEU A 249 -0.91 -12.26 -4.12
N GLY A 250 -1.05 -10.93 -4.11
CA GLY A 250 -1.85 -10.18 -5.06
C GLY A 250 -1.33 -10.24 -6.49
N GLY A 251 -0.01 -10.22 -6.67
CA GLY A 251 0.68 -10.18 -7.96
C GLY A 251 1.55 -8.93 -8.08
N ALA A 252 2.86 -9.10 -7.93
CA ALA A 252 3.82 -8.00 -7.91
C ALA A 252 3.83 -7.22 -9.23
N GLY A 253 3.74 -5.89 -9.16
CA GLY A 253 3.75 -5.01 -10.34
C GLY A 253 2.47 -4.98 -11.15
N THR A 254 1.38 -5.54 -10.60
CA THR A 254 0.03 -5.29 -11.13
C THR A 254 -0.64 -4.18 -10.32
N LEU A 255 -1.41 -3.32 -11.00
CA LEU A 255 -2.11 -2.20 -10.35
C LEU A 255 -3.23 -2.68 -9.41
N TYR A 256 -3.87 -3.81 -9.74
CA TYR A 256 -5.00 -4.36 -8.99
C TYR A 256 -4.59 -5.46 -7.98
N GLY A 257 -3.37 -6.00 -8.11
CA GLY A 257 -2.83 -6.99 -7.18
C GLY A 257 -2.95 -6.59 -5.71
N PRO A 258 -2.59 -5.35 -5.31
CA PRO A 258 -2.73 -4.88 -3.93
C PRO A 258 -4.14 -5.01 -3.35
N ILE A 259 -5.19 -4.75 -4.15
CA ILE A 259 -6.59 -4.89 -3.71
C ILE A 259 -6.90 -6.35 -3.42
N VAL A 260 -6.59 -7.23 -4.37
CA VAL A 260 -6.87 -8.67 -4.24
C VAL A 260 -6.04 -9.29 -3.12
N GLY A 261 -4.77 -8.91 -3.04
CA GLY A 261 -3.86 -9.32 -1.97
C GLY A 261 -4.41 -8.92 -0.60
N ALA A 262 -4.85 -7.68 -0.44
CA ALA A 262 -5.39 -7.19 0.84
C ALA A 262 -6.69 -7.91 1.22
N ILE A 263 -7.61 -8.15 0.28
CA ILE A 263 -8.84 -8.92 0.55
C ILE A 263 -8.49 -10.32 1.04
N VAL A 264 -7.60 -11.03 0.33
CA VAL A 264 -7.24 -12.41 0.66
C VAL A 264 -6.47 -12.49 1.96
N TYR A 265 -5.47 -11.62 2.16
CA TYR A 265 -4.66 -11.59 3.37
C TYR A 265 -5.51 -11.23 4.60
N THR A 266 -6.29 -10.15 4.54
CA THR A 266 -7.15 -9.72 5.66
C THR A 266 -8.26 -10.73 5.92
N GLY A 267 -8.86 -11.31 4.88
CA GLY A 267 -9.86 -12.38 5.02
C GLY A 267 -9.30 -13.63 5.67
N MET A 268 -8.10 -14.06 5.25
CA MET A 268 -7.42 -15.20 5.85
C MET A 268 -7.04 -14.92 7.30
N LYS A 269 -6.52 -13.73 7.60
CA LYS A 269 -6.24 -13.30 8.99
C LYS A 269 -7.50 -13.37 9.85
N ASP A 270 -8.63 -12.80 9.41
CA ASP A 270 -9.87 -12.79 10.21
C ASP A 270 -10.49 -14.19 10.40
N VAL A 271 -10.41 -15.06 9.41
CA VAL A 271 -10.95 -16.44 9.52
C VAL A 271 -10.02 -17.33 10.34
N VAL A 272 -8.71 -17.29 10.07
CA VAL A 272 -7.74 -18.19 10.69
C VAL A 272 -7.46 -17.81 12.14
N SER A 273 -7.42 -16.52 12.48
CA SER A 273 -7.20 -16.06 13.86
C SER A 273 -8.31 -16.49 14.83
N LYS A 274 -9.51 -16.82 14.33
CA LYS A 274 -10.61 -17.36 15.15
C LYS A 274 -10.40 -18.81 15.57
N VAL A 275 -9.56 -19.56 14.85
CA VAL A 275 -9.35 -21.00 15.05
C VAL A 275 -7.96 -21.30 15.62
N ILE A 276 -6.94 -20.57 15.18
CA ILE A 276 -5.53 -20.83 15.50
C ILE A 276 -4.85 -19.53 15.94
N GLY A 277 -4.20 -19.55 17.12
CA GLY A 277 -3.47 -18.38 17.64
C GLY A 277 -2.27 -17.97 16.77
N ASN A 278 -1.57 -18.93 16.16
CA ASN A 278 -0.41 -18.71 15.30
C ASN A 278 -0.80 -18.61 13.81
N TRP A 279 -1.77 -17.76 13.48
CA TRP A 279 -2.31 -17.58 12.13
C TRP A 279 -1.25 -17.18 11.10
N GLU A 280 -0.17 -16.51 11.53
CA GLU A 280 0.96 -16.10 10.68
C GLU A 280 1.65 -17.30 9.99
N LEU A 281 1.70 -18.47 10.65
CA LEU A 281 2.28 -19.68 10.05
C LEU A 281 1.49 -20.13 8.82
N ILE A 282 0.16 -20.05 8.88
CA ILE A 282 -0.71 -20.42 7.76
C ILE A 282 -0.52 -19.45 6.59
N VAL A 283 -0.40 -18.16 6.88
CA VAL A 283 -0.08 -17.15 5.87
C VAL A 283 1.24 -17.49 5.17
N GLY A 284 2.27 -17.86 5.93
CA GLY A 284 3.56 -18.30 5.39
C GLY A 284 3.45 -19.52 4.48
N PHE A 285 2.74 -20.57 4.90
CA PHE A 285 2.50 -21.76 4.08
C PHE A 285 1.72 -21.44 2.80
N THR A 286 0.67 -20.62 2.90
CA THR A 286 -0.11 -20.18 1.73
C THR A 286 0.77 -19.41 0.74
N LEU A 287 1.65 -18.53 1.23
CA LEU A 287 2.58 -17.80 0.38
C LEU A 287 3.56 -18.74 -0.33
N VAL A 288 4.17 -19.69 0.40
CA VAL A 288 5.07 -20.70 -0.21
C VAL A 288 4.34 -21.48 -1.28
N PHE A 289 3.11 -21.91 -1.01
CA PHE A 289 2.28 -22.62 -1.98
C PHE A 289 2.01 -21.78 -3.24
N ILE A 290 1.64 -20.51 -3.09
CA ILE A 290 1.40 -19.60 -4.23
C ILE A 290 2.68 -19.36 -5.04
N MET A 291 3.81 -19.15 -4.37
CA MET A 291 5.10 -18.97 -5.04
C MET A 291 5.50 -20.21 -5.84
N LEU A 292 5.24 -21.41 -5.32
CA LEU A 292 5.47 -22.67 -6.03
C LEU A 292 4.47 -22.91 -7.17
N ALA A 293 3.24 -22.41 -7.05
CA ALA A 293 2.18 -22.57 -8.04
C ALA A 293 2.35 -21.63 -9.27
N GLY A 294 3.13 -20.55 -9.16
CA GLY A 294 3.53 -19.73 -10.29
C GLY A 294 3.83 -18.26 -9.98
N GLU A 295 4.71 -17.67 -10.79
CA GLU A 295 5.32 -16.35 -10.57
C GLU A 295 4.37 -15.13 -10.71
N LYS A 296 3.12 -15.34 -11.14
CA LYS A 296 2.19 -14.24 -11.48
C LYS A 296 1.26 -13.79 -10.35
N GLY A 297 1.28 -14.46 -9.19
CA GLY A 297 0.35 -14.20 -8.08
C GLY A 297 -1.12 -14.49 -8.45
N ILE A 298 -2.05 -14.14 -7.55
CA ILE A 298 -3.48 -14.41 -7.75
C ILE A 298 -4.03 -13.59 -8.92
N TRP A 299 -3.81 -12.26 -8.94
CA TRP A 299 -4.34 -11.40 -9.99
C TRP A 299 -3.73 -11.70 -11.37
N GLY A 300 -2.41 -11.88 -11.45
CA GLY A 300 -1.75 -12.19 -12.73
C GLY A 300 -2.10 -13.56 -13.31
N SER A 301 -2.65 -14.47 -12.50
CA SER A 301 -3.21 -15.75 -12.96
C SER A 301 -4.68 -15.62 -13.41
N LEU A 302 -5.43 -14.71 -12.81
CA LEU A 302 -6.84 -14.42 -13.12
C LEU A 302 -7.00 -13.52 -14.35
N GLU A 303 -6.14 -12.51 -14.52
CA GLU A 303 -6.23 -11.51 -15.60
C GLU A 303 -6.28 -12.13 -17.01
N PRO A 304 -5.46 -13.13 -17.39
CA PRO A 304 -5.52 -13.75 -18.71
C PRO A 304 -6.82 -14.56 -18.92
N ARG A 305 -7.38 -15.14 -17.86
CA ARG A 305 -8.64 -15.91 -17.93
C ARG A 305 -9.84 -14.97 -18.03
N LEU A 306 -9.82 -13.85 -17.30
CA LEU A 306 -10.87 -12.83 -17.36
C LEU A 306 -10.92 -12.16 -18.73
N ASN A 307 -9.76 -11.80 -19.30
CA ASN A 307 -9.69 -11.20 -20.64
C ASN A 307 -10.21 -12.16 -21.72
N ARG A 308 -9.90 -13.47 -21.63
CA ARG A 308 -10.46 -14.48 -22.56
C ARG A 308 -11.98 -14.65 -22.43
N LEU A 309 -12.54 -14.51 -21.23
CA LEU A 309 -13.99 -14.55 -21.02
C LEU A 309 -14.67 -13.27 -21.51
N MET A 310 -14.06 -12.11 -21.30
CA MET A 310 -14.55 -10.82 -21.81
C MET A 310 -14.50 -10.76 -23.34
N ASP A 311 -13.45 -11.30 -23.98
CA ASP A 311 -13.36 -11.39 -25.45
C ASP A 311 -14.40 -12.36 -26.03
N ARG A 312 -14.77 -13.42 -25.28
CA ARG A 312 -15.88 -14.32 -25.64
C ARG A 312 -17.26 -13.64 -25.51
N MET A 313 -17.45 -12.77 -24.52
CA MET A 313 -18.71 -12.03 -24.32
C MET A 313 -18.85 -10.82 -25.26
N THR A 314 -17.75 -10.21 -25.71
CA THR A 314 -17.76 -9.07 -26.64
C THR A 314 -17.71 -9.46 -28.12
N GLY A 315 -17.86 -10.77 -28.43
CA GLY A 315 -18.15 -11.23 -29.79
C GLY A 315 -17.07 -10.95 -30.83
N LYS A 316 -15.79 -10.76 -30.44
CA LYS A 316 -14.69 -10.72 -31.40
C LYS A 316 -14.01 -12.09 -31.48
N ARG A 317 -14.68 -13.02 -32.17
CA ARG A 317 -14.01 -14.15 -32.81
C ARG A 317 -13.59 -13.68 -34.20
N SER A 318 -12.34 -13.27 -34.29
CA SER A 318 -11.47 -13.20 -35.48
C SER A 318 -12.13 -13.53 -36.83
N ASP A 319 -12.43 -12.49 -37.61
CA ASP A 319 -12.43 -12.51 -39.08
C ASP A 319 -10.99 -12.54 -39.64
N GLU A 320 -10.06 -13.24 -38.98
CA GLU A 320 -8.66 -13.38 -39.40
C GLU A 320 -8.28 -14.86 -39.60
N VAL A 321 -9.20 -15.63 -40.20
CA VAL A 321 -8.86 -16.87 -40.93
C VAL A 321 -9.51 -16.73 -42.29
N GLY A 322 -8.88 -15.95 -43.16
CA GLY A 322 -9.44 -15.60 -44.46
C GLY A 322 -8.56 -14.73 -45.32
N GLN A 323 -7.26 -15.07 -45.42
CA GLN A 323 -6.40 -15.05 -46.63
C GLN A 323 -4.94 -15.23 -46.23
#